data_AF-A0A7J4KFG8-F1
#
_entry.id   AF-A0A7J4KFG8-F1
#
_cell.length_a   1.000
_cell.length_b   1.000
_cell.length_c   1.000
_cell.angle_alpha   90.00
_cell.angle_beta   90.00
_cell.angle_gamma   90.00
#
_symmetry.space_group_name_H-M   'P 1'
#
loop_
_entity.id
_entity.type
_entity.pdbx_description
1 polymer ?
#
loop_
_entity_poly.entity_id
_entity_poly.type
_entity_poly.pdbx_seq_one_letter_code
_entity_poly.pdbx_strand_id
1 'polypeptide(L)'
;WAYDIGYGGLDHVLAMNEDINILVLDTELYSNTGGQSSKATPVGSIAKFAESGKKTKKKDLGLIAMSYGYVYVASVAMGANKNQFMKAIKEAESYHGPSIIIAYAPCI
;
A
#
# COMPACT_ATOMS: atom_id res chain seq x y z
N TRP A 1 -4.09 -7.82 -0.07
CA TRP A 1 -5.24 -7.42 -0.91
C TRP A 1 -4.83 -6.40 -1.97
N ALA A 2 -4.43 -5.18 -1.57
CA ALA A 2 -4.20 -4.04 -2.46
C ALA A 2 -3.19 -4.27 -3.61
N TYR A 3 -2.12 -5.04 -3.36
CA TYR A 3 -1.06 -5.24 -4.36
C TYR A 3 -1.38 -6.35 -5.36
N ASP A 4 -2.28 -7.27 -5.02
CA ASP A 4 -2.51 -8.54 -5.70
C ASP A 4 -3.97 -8.71 -6.12
N ILE A 5 -4.74 -9.54 -5.43
CA ILE A 5 -6.09 -9.94 -5.82
C ILE A 5 -7.07 -8.77 -5.91
N GLY A 6 -6.93 -7.77 -5.04
CA GLY A 6 -7.81 -6.60 -4.99
C GLY A 6 -7.36 -5.46 -5.91
N TYR A 7 -6.20 -5.57 -6.55
CA TYR A 7 -5.59 -4.43 -7.24
C TYR A 7 -6.45 -3.90 -8.38
N GLY A 8 -7.03 -4.76 -9.23
CA GLY A 8 -7.85 -4.29 -10.35
C GLY A 8 -9.07 -3.47 -9.91
N GLY A 9 -9.73 -3.90 -8.83
CA GLY A 9 -10.84 -3.14 -8.24
C GLY A 9 -10.37 -1.85 -7.57
N LEU A 10 -9.26 -1.91 -6.83
CA LEU A 10 -8.64 -0.73 -6.21
C LEU A 10 -8.27 0.33 -7.25
N ASP A 11 -7.60 -0.07 -8.33
CA ASP A 11 -7.20 0.78 -9.44
C ASP A 11 -8.40 1.48 -10.08
N HIS A 12 -9.46 0.70 -10.39
CA HIS A 12 -10.70 1.25 -10.94
C HIS A 12 -11.37 2.24 -9.98
N VAL A 13 -11.47 1.89 -8.70
CA VAL A 13 -12.08 2.72 -7.67
C VAL A 13 -11.32 4.04 -7.46
N LEU A 14 -9.99 4.01 -7.49
CA LEU A 14 -9.18 5.24 -7.50
C LEU A 14 -9.42 6.07 -8.77
N ALA A 15 -9.62 5.42 -9.92
CA ALA A 15 -9.86 6.09 -11.19
C ALA A 15 -11.26 6.72 -11.34
N MET A 16 -12.22 6.35 -10.49
CA MET A 16 -13.58 6.92 -10.51
C MET A 16 -13.64 8.37 -10.04
N ASN A 17 -12.58 8.86 -9.37
CA ASN A 17 -12.49 10.22 -8.83
C ASN A 17 -13.63 10.56 -7.84
N GLU A 18 -14.07 9.56 -7.07
CA GLU A 18 -15.03 9.73 -5.98
C GLU A 18 -14.32 10.02 -4.66
N ASP A 19 -15.02 10.64 -3.71
CA ASP A 19 -14.49 10.95 -2.38
C ASP A 19 -14.47 9.69 -1.50
N ILE A 20 -13.30 9.03 -1.48
CA ILE A 20 -13.07 7.78 -0.78
C ILE A 20 -11.67 7.74 -0.18
N ASN A 21 -11.55 7.08 0.97
CA ASN A 21 -10.29 6.92 1.69
C ASN A 21 -9.90 5.44 1.78
N ILE A 22 -8.74 5.10 1.22
CA ILE A 22 -8.19 3.75 1.25
C ILE A 22 -6.95 3.71 2.14
N LEU A 23 -6.98 2.87 3.16
CA LEU A 23 -5.83 2.59 4.02
C LEU A 23 -5.28 1.19 3.70
N VAL A 24 -4.05 1.15 3.20
CA VAL A 24 -3.31 -0.09 2.95
C VAL A 24 -2.36 -0.35 4.10
N LEU A 25 -2.61 -1.40 4.87
CA LEU A 25 -1.67 -1.91 5.87
C LEU A 25 -0.69 -2.84 5.17
N ASP A 26 0.51 -2.33 4.89
CA ASP A 26 1.54 -3.03 4.14
C ASP A 26 2.49 -3.76 5.11
N THR A 27 2.19 -5.03 5.36
CA THR A 27 3.07 -5.98 6.07
C THR A 27 4.08 -6.65 5.13
N GLU A 28 4.07 -6.27 3.85
CA GLU A 28 4.91 -6.81 2.78
C GLU A 28 4.73 -8.31 2.49
N LEU A 29 3.78 -8.98 3.15
CA LEU A 29 3.54 -10.42 3.09
C LEU A 29 2.03 -10.70 3.21
N TYR A 30 1.62 -11.94 2.94
CA TYR A 30 0.30 -12.42 3.39
C TYR A 30 0.41 -12.94 4.82
N SER A 31 0.32 -12.03 5.78
CA SER A 31 0.51 -12.35 7.21
C SER A 31 -0.49 -13.39 7.72
N ASN A 32 -1.79 -13.20 7.47
CA ASN A 32 -2.85 -14.05 8.02
C ASN A 32 -2.74 -15.53 7.61
N THR A 33 -2.35 -15.81 6.37
CA THR A 33 -2.25 -17.18 5.83
C THR A 33 -0.88 -17.82 6.07
N GLY A 34 -0.04 -17.20 6.90
CA GLY A 34 1.24 -17.74 7.35
C GLY A 34 2.42 -17.39 6.45
N GLY A 35 2.49 -16.16 5.95
CA GLY A 35 3.72 -15.57 5.41
C GLY A 35 4.04 -15.93 3.95
N GLN A 36 3.03 -15.94 3.08
CA GLN A 36 3.26 -16.06 1.63
C GLN A 36 3.82 -14.77 1.04
N SER A 37 4.64 -14.94 0.01
CA SER A 37 5.12 -13.87 -0.86
C SER A 37 3.95 -13.16 -1.53
N SER A 38 4.04 -11.84 -1.62
CA SER A 38 3.08 -10.95 -2.26
C SER A 38 3.80 -10.07 -3.30
N LYS A 39 3.06 -9.35 -4.13
CA LYS A 39 3.68 -8.30 -4.97
C LYS A 39 4.24 -7.13 -4.14
N ALA A 40 3.86 -7.01 -2.87
CA ALA A 40 4.42 -6.04 -1.92
C ALA A 40 5.74 -6.51 -1.29
N THR A 41 6.13 -7.77 -1.43
CA THR A 41 7.35 -8.31 -0.82
C THR A 41 8.61 -7.68 -1.46
N PRO A 42 9.60 -7.21 -0.68
CA PRO A 42 10.86 -6.67 -1.19
C PRO A 42 11.73 -7.71 -1.89
N VAL A 43 12.76 -7.23 -2.62
CA VAL A 43 13.79 -8.11 -3.19
C VAL A 43 14.58 -8.76 -2.05
N GLY A 44 14.87 -10.05 -2.19
CA GLY A 44 15.70 -10.80 -1.25
C GLY A 44 14.96 -11.31 0.00
N SER A 45 13.76 -10.81 0.30
CA SER A 45 12.95 -11.31 1.41
C SER A 45 12.54 -12.77 1.19
N ILE A 46 12.70 -13.58 2.23
CA ILE A 46 12.32 -15.00 2.24
C ILE A 46 10.89 -15.11 2.76
N ALA A 47 10.04 -15.80 2.00
CA ALA A 47 8.65 -16.10 2.36
C ALA A 47 8.21 -17.39 1.64
N LYS A 48 7.02 -17.92 1.95
CA LYS A 48 6.47 -19.04 1.17
C LYS A 48 6.27 -18.59 -0.29
N PHE A 49 6.64 -19.44 -1.24
CA PHE A 49 6.74 -19.13 -2.68
C PHE A 49 7.87 -18.14 -3.05
N ALA A 50 8.77 -17.86 -2.12
CA ALA A 50 9.98 -17.06 -2.30
C ALA A 50 11.11 -17.60 -1.39
N GLU A 51 11.28 -18.92 -1.34
CA GLU A 51 12.18 -19.61 -0.39
C GLU A 51 13.65 -19.26 -0.61
N SER A 52 14.04 -18.96 -1.85
CA SER A 52 15.38 -18.48 -2.21
C SER A 52 15.51 -16.95 -2.22
N GLY A 53 14.58 -16.27 -1.56
CA GLY A 53 14.43 -14.82 -1.62
C GLY A 53 13.73 -14.36 -2.90
N LYS A 54 12.82 -13.39 -2.78
CA LYS A 54 12.07 -12.86 -3.92
C LYS A 54 13.00 -12.18 -4.93
N LYS A 55 12.88 -12.56 -6.21
CA LYS A 55 13.75 -12.08 -7.30
C LYS A 55 13.29 -10.77 -7.93
N THR A 56 12.02 -10.42 -7.78
CA THR A 56 11.42 -9.23 -8.38
C THR A 56 11.26 -8.10 -7.37
N LYS A 57 11.39 -6.85 -7.82
CA LYS A 57 11.20 -5.68 -6.96
C LYS A 57 9.78 -5.62 -6.38
N LYS A 58 9.65 -4.92 -5.25
CA LYS A 58 8.35 -4.54 -4.70
C LYS A 58 7.58 -3.74 -5.75
N LYS A 59 6.30 -4.07 -5.95
CA LYS A 59 5.41 -3.27 -6.79
C LYS A 59 5.21 -1.90 -6.13
N ASP A 60 5.50 -0.84 -6.86
CA ASP A 60 5.33 0.52 -6.37
C ASP A 60 3.88 0.99 -6.59
N LEU A 61 3.00 0.61 -5.65
CA LEU A 61 1.58 0.98 -5.71
C LEU A 61 1.37 2.49 -5.61
N GLY A 62 2.18 3.18 -4.82
CA GLY A 62 2.10 4.64 -4.68
C GLY A 62 2.43 5.33 -5.99
N LEU A 63 3.52 4.93 -6.67
CA LEU A 63 3.89 5.50 -7.96
C LEU A 63 2.83 5.25 -9.05
N ILE A 64 2.20 4.07 -9.04
CA ILE A 64 1.10 3.77 -9.96
C ILE A 64 -0.10 4.68 -9.68
N ALA A 65 -0.52 4.82 -8.42
CA ALA A 65 -1.63 5.70 -8.04
C ALA A 65 -1.34 7.18 -8.36
N MET A 66 -0.10 7.63 -8.20
CA MET A 66 0.30 8.99 -8.57
C MET A 66 0.16 9.28 -10.07
N SER A 67 0.18 8.26 -10.93
CA SER A 67 0.07 8.45 -12.38
C SER A 67 -1.29 9.01 -12.84
N TYR A 68 -2.35 8.89 -12.02
CA TYR A 68 -3.64 9.50 -12.30
C TYR A 68 -3.63 11.03 -12.18
N GLY A 69 -2.75 11.58 -11.33
CA GLY A 69 -2.62 13.04 -11.11
C GLY A 69 -3.68 13.67 -10.20
N TYR A 70 -4.84 13.05 -10.01
CA TYR A 70 -5.94 13.51 -9.13
C TYR A 70 -6.17 12.61 -7.91
N VAL A 71 -5.27 11.66 -7.65
CA VAL A 71 -5.34 10.80 -6.46
C VAL A 71 -4.40 11.36 -5.40
N TYR A 72 -4.90 11.60 -4.18
CA TYR A 72 -4.03 11.89 -3.05
C TYR A 72 -3.30 10.61 -2.63
N VAL A 73 -1.97 10.64 -2.61
CA VAL A 73 -1.14 9.48 -2.28
C VAL A 73 -0.19 9.83 -1.15
N ALA A 74 -0.20 9.04 -0.08
CA ALA A 74 0.77 9.16 1.00
C ALA A 74 1.37 7.81 1.39
N SER A 75 2.65 7.82 1.74
CA SER A 75 3.33 6.70 2.40
C SER A 75 3.69 7.13 3.82
N VAL A 76 3.39 6.27 4.79
CA VAL A 76 3.52 6.58 6.21
C VAL A 76 4.11 5.40 6.97
N ALA A 77 4.84 5.70 8.04
CA ALA A 77 5.30 4.72 8.99
C ALA A 77 5.20 5.32 10.40
N MET A 78 4.27 4.83 11.22
CA MET A 78 4.00 5.39 12.54
C MET A 78 5.22 5.34 13.46
N GLY A 79 6.01 4.26 13.37
CA GLY A 79 7.26 4.12 14.11
C GLY A 79 8.36 5.11 13.69
N ALA A 80 8.29 5.66 12.47
CA ALA A 80 9.26 6.63 11.98
C ALA A 80 8.86 8.07 12.31
N ASN A 81 7.59 8.44 12.08
CA ASN A 81 7.12 9.80 12.36
C ASN A 81 5.60 9.85 12.58
N LYS A 82 5.19 9.98 13.85
CA LYS A 82 3.77 10.09 14.24
C LYS A 82 3.09 11.37 13.73
N ASN A 83 3.83 12.48 13.66
CA ASN A 83 3.29 13.74 13.17
C ASN A 83 2.99 13.68 11.67
N GLN A 84 3.87 13.04 10.89
CA GLN A 84 3.64 12.84 9.46
C GLN A 84 2.47 11.87 9.22
N PHE A 85 2.36 10.80 10.02
CA PHE A 85 1.19 9.91 9.97
C PHE A 85 -0.12 10.68 10.20
N MET A 86 -0.19 11.48 11.27
CA MET A 86 -1.39 12.28 11.57
C MET A 86 -1.67 13.35 10.52
N LYS A 87 -0.62 13.95 9.94
CA LYS A 87 -0.75 14.92 8.84
C LYS A 87 -1.37 14.25 7.61
N ALA A 88 -0.83 13.11 7.17
CA ALA A 88 -1.31 12.39 6.00
C ALA A 88 -2.77 11.92 6.16
N ILE A 89 -3.15 11.44 7.35
CA ILE A 89 -4.54 11.06 7.65
C ILE A 89 -5.49 12.25 7.51
N LYS A 90 -5.13 13.41 8.07
CA LYS A 90 -5.96 14.62 7.97
C LYS A 90 -6.05 15.14 6.55
N GLU A 91 -4.92 15.19 5.84
CA GLU A 91 -4.89 15.66 4.45
C GLU A 91 -5.71 14.75 3.53
N ALA A 92 -5.55 13.43 3.62
CA ALA A 92 -6.31 12.46 2.84
C ALA A 92 -7.82 12.57 3.07
N GLU A 93 -8.26 12.69 4.33
CA GLU A 93 -9.69 12.79 4.66
C GLU A 93 -10.28 14.14 4.23
N SER A 94 -9.49 15.22 4.27
CA SER A 94 -9.93 16.54 3.78
C SER A 94 -9.88 16.70 2.25
N TYR A 95 -9.27 15.75 1.54
CA TYR A 95 -9.13 15.80 0.08
C TYR A 95 -10.44 15.41 -0.58
N HIS A 96 -11.02 16.30 -1.38
CA HIS A 96 -12.30 16.07 -2.06
C HIS A 96 -12.08 15.23 -3.33
N GLY A 97 -11.72 13.97 -3.13
CA GLY A 97 -11.38 13.03 -4.20
C GLY A 97 -10.78 11.74 -3.64
N PRO A 98 -10.24 10.87 -4.50
CA PRO A 98 -9.73 9.57 -4.07
C PRO A 98 -8.41 9.72 -3.33
N SER A 99 -8.34 9.07 -2.17
CA SER A 99 -7.17 9.09 -1.29
C SER A 99 -6.68 7.68 -1.00
N ILE A 100 -5.35 7.47 -1.07
CA ILE A 100 -4.70 6.22 -0.67
C ILE A 100 -3.50 6.49 0.24
N ILE A 101 -3.52 5.84 1.41
CA ILE A 101 -2.44 5.85 2.38
C ILE A 101 -1.84 4.45 2.46
N ILE A 102 -0.53 4.34 2.19
CA ILE A 102 0.24 3.10 2.33
C ILE A 102 1.00 3.18 3.65
N ALA A 103 0.55 2.42 4.64
CA ALA A 103 1.13 2.41 5.98
C ALA A 103 2.01 1.16 6.18
N TYR A 104 3.30 1.38 6.47
CA TYR A 104 4.19 0.29 6.86
C TYR A 104 3.73 -0.33 8.18
N ALA A 105 3.45 -1.63 8.16
CA ALA A 105 2.90 -2.38 9.29
C ALA A 105 3.82 -3.54 9.67
N PRO A 106 4.65 -3.40 10.72
CA PRO A 106 5.45 -4.52 11.25
C PRO A 106 4.56 -5.73 11.58
N CYS A 107 5.05 -6.93 11.27
CA CYS A 107 4.37 -8.20 11.50
C CYS A 107 5.28 -9.15 12.30
N ILE A 108 4.67 -10.07 13.06
CA ILE A 108 5.36 -11.18 13.74
C ILE A 108 5.95 -12.19 12.77
#